data_AF-A0A961FL62-F1
#
_entry.id   AF-A0A961FL62-F1
#
_cell.length_a   1.000
_cell.length_b   1.000
_cell.length_c   1.000
_cell.angle_alpha   90.00
_cell.angle_beta   90.00
_cell.angle_gamma   90.00
#
_symmetry.space_group_name_H-M   'P 1'
#
loop_
_entity.id
_entity.type
_entity.pdbx_description
1 polymer ?
#
loop_
_entity_poly.entity_id
_entity_poly.type
_entity_poly.pdbx_seq_one_letter_code
_entity_poly.pdbx_strand_id
1 'polypeptide(L)'
;MLLTISVLGILTGLALMMLGGQYDSYESIYSRRNAQELVSEFNAAQVAGVNFLVPGDKMATLNAIRVGAVAEGGAFNGRRFGVPSIKEEDVTKAAVHVTLTTAGGMRYDPVEY
;
A
#
# COMPACT_ATOMS: atom_id res chain seq x y z
N MET A 1 -33.36 28.57 23.09
CA MET A 1 -33.04 28.11 21.72
C MET A 1 -31.67 28.54 21.25
N LEU A 2 -31.20 29.77 21.52
CA LEU A 2 -29.81 30.16 21.21
C LEU A 2 -28.77 29.36 22.01
N LEU A 3 -28.99 29.17 23.31
CA LEU A 3 -28.08 28.40 24.17
C LEU A 3 -27.90 26.95 23.71
N THR A 4 -28.95 26.30 23.23
CA THR A 4 -28.89 24.93 22.71
C THR A 4 -28.11 24.85 21.40
N ILE A 5 -28.28 25.84 20.51
CA ILE A 5 -27.52 25.92 19.26
C ILE A 5 -26.03 26.15 19.54
N SER A 6 -25.70 27.02 20.49
CA SER A 6 -24.31 27.27 20.89
C SER A 6 -23.62 26.04 21.48
N VAL A 7 -24.31 25.31 22.36
CA VAL A 7 -23.77 24.08 22.94
C VAL A 7 -23.58 22.99 21.87
N LEU A 8 -24.55 22.83 20.96
CA LEU A 8 -24.42 21.88 19.85
C LEU A 8 -23.25 22.22 18.93
N GLY A 9 -23.03 23.50 18.60
CA GLY A 9 -21.91 23.93 17.76
C GLY A 9 -20.53 23.67 18.38
N ILE A 10 -20.40 23.84 19.71
CA ILE A 10 -19.15 23.54 20.43
C ILE A 10 -18.89 22.02 20.44
N LEU A 11 -19.92 21.22 20.70
CA LEU A 11 -19.80 19.75 20.75
C LEU A 11 -19.46 19.17 19.37
N THR A 12 -20.08 19.64 18.30
CA THR A 12 -19.78 19.17 16.94
C THR A 12 -18.38 19.61 16.48
N GLY A 13 -17.93 20.82 16.85
CA GLY A 13 -16.58 21.28 16.55
C GLY A 13 -15.49 20.41 17.18
N LEU A 14 -15.65 20.02 18.45
CA LEU A 14 -14.73 19.11 19.13
C LEU A 14 -14.75 17.70 18.52
N ALA A 15 -15.93 17.19 18.16
CA ALA A 15 -16.07 15.87 17.54
C ALA A 15 -15.39 15.80 16.16
N LEU A 16 -15.50 16.85 15.34
CA LEU A 16 -14.85 16.92 14.03
C LEU A 16 -13.31 16.96 14.14
N MET A 17 -12.78 17.71 15.10
CA MET A 17 -11.33 17.76 15.33
C MET A 17 -10.75 16.40 15.75
N MET A 18 -11.46 15.64 16.59
CA MET A 18 -11.00 14.30 16.99
C MET A 18 -11.07 13.27 15.87
N LEU A 19 -12.09 13.33 15.00
CA LEU A 19 -12.25 12.40 13.88
C LEU A 19 -11.26 12.67 12.74
N GLY A 20 -10.95 13.95 12.45
CA GLY A 20 -10.02 14.33 11.38
C GLY A 20 -8.59 13.82 11.64
N GLY A 21 -8.06 14.02 12.84
CA GLY A 21 -6.69 13.59 13.16
C GLY A 21 -6.48 12.07 13.20
N GLN A 22 -7.54 11.31 13.50
CA GLN A 22 -7.48 9.85 13.48
C GLN A 22 -7.45 9.29 12.05
N TYR A 23 -8.22 9.86 11.13
CA TYR A 23 -8.30 9.39 9.75
C TYR A 23 -6.92 9.39 9.05
N ASP A 24 -6.17 10.49 9.18
CA ASP A 24 -4.83 10.62 8.60
C ASP A 24 -3.85 9.58 9.16
N SER A 25 -3.96 9.27 10.47
CA SER A 25 -3.14 8.25 11.12
C SER A 25 -3.44 6.85 10.59
N TYR A 26 -4.71 6.51 10.39
CA TYR A 26 -5.12 5.23 9.83
C TYR A 26 -4.67 5.06 8.38
N GLU A 27 -4.75 6.13 7.58
CA GLU A 27 -4.36 6.10 6.18
C GLU A 27 -2.85 5.91 6.00
N SER A 28 -2.04 6.53 6.86
CA SER A 28 -0.58 6.31 6.89
C SER A 28 -0.21 4.87 7.31
N ILE A 29 -0.93 4.29 8.28
CA ILE A 29 -0.69 2.91 8.70
C ILE A 29 -1.11 1.94 7.57
N TYR A 30 -2.24 2.21 6.93
CA TYR A 30 -2.77 1.39 5.85
C TYR A 30 -1.82 1.38 4.63
N SER A 31 -1.33 2.55 4.22
CA SER A 31 -0.37 2.68 3.11
C SER A 31 0.96 1.97 3.42
N ARG A 32 1.47 2.06 4.65
CA ARG A 32 2.66 1.31 5.10
C ARG A 32 2.44 -0.20 5.05
N ARG A 33 1.30 -0.68 5.54
CA ARG A 33 0.95 -2.11 5.49
C ARG A 33 0.89 -2.61 4.05
N ASN A 34 0.22 -1.88 3.17
CA ASN A 34 0.10 -2.26 1.76
C ASN A 34 1.47 -2.25 1.06
N ALA A 35 2.34 -1.30 1.38
CA ALA A 35 3.72 -1.28 0.88
C ALA A 35 4.51 -2.52 1.33
N GLN A 36 4.37 -2.94 2.58
CA GLN A 36 5.01 -4.15 3.10
C GLN A 36 4.47 -5.41 2.41
N GLU A 37 3.15 -5.52 2.22
CA GLU A 37 2.53 -6.63 1.49
C GLU A 37 3.05 -6.73 0.05
N LEU A 38 3.12 -5.60 -0.67
CA LEU A 38 3.65 -5.54 -2.05
C LEU A 38 5.13 -5.96 -2.13
N VAL A 39 5.96 -5.49 -1.20
CA VAL A 39 7.39 -5.82 -1.15
C VAL A 39 7.58 -7.30 -0.81
N SER A 40 6.82 -7.82 0.16
CA SER A 40 6.88 -9.22 0.56
C SER A 40 6.49 -10.14 -0.60
N GLU A 41 5.41 -9.80 -1.30
CA GLU A 41 4.93 -10.56 -2.45
C GLU A 41 5.91 -10.51 -3.62
N PHE A 42 6.50 -9.34 -3.90
CA PHE A 42 7.54 -9.19 -4.92
C PHE A 42 8.73 -10.13 -4.66
N ASN A 43 9.24 -10.15 -3.43
CA ASN A 43 10.39 -10.98 -3.07
C ASN A 43 10.03 -12.48 -3.13
N ALA A 44 8.84 -12.86 -2.66
CA ALA A 44 8.35 -14.24 -2.75
C ALA A 44 8.21 -14.70 -4.21
N ALA A 45 7.64 -13.85 -5.05
CA ALA A 45 7.48 -14.11 -6.48
C ALA A 45 8.82 -14.24 -7.21
N GLN A 46 9.79 -13.36 -6.89
CA GLN A 46 11.12 -13.40 -7.48
C GLN A 46 11.85 -14.72 -7.15
N VAL A 47 11.73 -15.21 -5.90
CA VAL A 47 12.25 -16.53 -5.50
C VAL A 47 11.52 -17.66 -6.21
N ALA A 48 10.22 -17.50 -6.47
CA ALA A 48 9.42 -18.45 -7.23
C ALA A 48 9.67 -18.42 -8.74
N GLY A 49 10.55 -17.53 -9.22
CA GLY A 49 10.88 -17.38 -10.64
C GLY A 49 9.89 -16.52 -11.43
N VAL A 50 8.97 -15.83 -10.75
CA VAL A 50 8.04 -14.88 -11.36
C VAL A 50 8.66 -13.48 -11.29
N ASN A 51 8.87 -12.87 -12.46
CA ASN A 51 9.44 -11.53 -12.53
C ASN A 51 8.35 -10.47 -12.79
N PHE A 52 8.04 -9.67 -11.78
CA PHE A 52 7.14 -8.53 -11.88
C PHE A 52 7.85 -7.21 -12.20
N LEU A 53 9.18 -7.21 -12.24
CA LEU A 53 9.98 -6.00 -12.43
C LEU A 53 9.78 -5.42 -13.83
N VAL A 54 9.27 -4.20 -13.90
CA VAL A 54 9.26 -3.37 -15.11
C VAL A 54 10.39 -2.35 -14.98
N PRO A 55 11.49 -2.49 -15.74
CA PRO A 55 12.66 -1.62 -15.60
C PRO A 55 12.30 -0.14 -15.82
N GLY A 56 12.71 0.71 -14.87
CA GLY A 56 12.47 2.16 -14.95
C GLY A 56 11.03 2.59 -14.61
N ASP A 57 10.11 1.66 -14.36
CA ASP A 57 8.72 1.97 -14.02
C ASP A 57 8.29 1.28 -12.72
N LYS A 58 8.40 2.03 -11.62
CA LYS A 58 7.98 1.59 -10.29
C LYS A 58 6.47 1.33 -10.24
N MET A 59 5.65 2.17 -10.88
CA MET A 59 4.20 2.05 -10.81
C MET A 59 3.69 0.86 -11.62
N ALA A 60 4.26 0.62 -12.81
CA ALA A 60 3.95 -0.57 -13.58
C ALA A 60 4.39 -1.85 -12.84
N THR A 61 5.54 -1.84 -12.17
CA THR A 61 5.99 -2.96 -11.32
C THR A 61 5.00 -3.23 -10.18
N LEU A 62 4.56 -2.21 -9.44
CA LEU A 62 3.60 -2.38 -8.34
C LEU A 62 2.22 -2.84 -8.84
N ASN A 63 1.77 -2.32 -9.98
CA ASN A 63 0.54 -2.77 -10.61
C ASN A 63 0.63 -4.22 -11.12
N ALA A 64 1.78 -4.65 -11.63
CA ALA A 64 2.00 -6.04 -12.01
C ALA A 64 1.90 -7.00 -10.81
N ILE A 65 2.43 -6.61 -9.64
CA ILE A 65 2.29 -7.38 -8.39
C ILE A 65 0.83 -7.42 -7.92
N ARG A 66 0.11 -6.29 -8.01
CA ARG A 66 -1.32 -6.21 -7.66
C ARG A 66 -2.16 -7.15 -8.53
N VAL A 67 -1.97 -7.09 -9.85
CA VAL A 67 -2.66 -7.98 -10.80
C VAL A 67 -2.26 -9.42 -10.53
N GLY A 68 -0.97 -9.67 -10.26
CA GLY A 68 -0.42 -10.98 -9.98
C GLY A 68 -0.20 -11.82 -11.23
N ALA A 69 0.63 -12.84 -11.08
CA ALA A 69 0.95 -13.81 -12.12
C ALA A 69 1.08 -15.21 -11.52
N VAL A 70 1.00 -16.21 -12.37
CA VAL A 70 1.17 -17.62 -11.98
C VAL A 70 2.61 -18.02 -12.27
N ALA A 71 3.25 -18.71 -11.32
CA ALA A 71 4.54 -19.32 -11.58
C ALA A 71 4.37 -20.47 -12.58
N GLU A 72 5.09 -20.41 -13.69
CA GLU A 72 5.00 -21.40 -14.78
C GLU A 72 6.01 -22.55 -14.63
N GLY A 73 6.89 -22.49 -13.62
CA GLY A 73 7.97 -23.45 -13.44
C GLY A 73 8.47 -23.59 -12.00
N GLY A 74 9.35 -24.57 -11.78
CA GLY A 74 9.96 -24.85 -10.48
C GLY A 74 9.00 -25.43 -9.44
N ALA A 75 9.42 -25.41 -8.17
CA ALA A 75 8.65 -25.95 -7.03
C ALA A 75 7.33 -25.20 -6.76
N PHE A 76 7.14 -24.05 -7.40
CA PHE A 76 5.97 -23.19 -7.22
C PHE A 76 5.02 -23.20 -8.43
N ASN A 77 5.25 -24.08 -9.41
CA ASN A 77 4.41 -24.17 -10.61
C ASN A 77 2.92 -24.27 -10.26
N GLY A 78 2.10 -23.41 -10.89
CA GLY A 78 0.66 -23.31 -10.66
C GLY A 78 0.26 -22.45 -9.47
N ARG A 79 1.21 -21.95 -8.67
CA ARG A 79 0.90 -20.98 -7.61
C ARG A 79 0.79 -19.57 -8.16
N ARG A 80 -0.27 -18.88 -7.75
CA ARG A 80 -0.50 -17.47 -8.05
C ARG A 80 0.21 -16.61 -7.01
N PHE A 81 1.02 -15.68 -7.49
CA PHE A 81 1.64 -14.64 -6.70
C PHE A 81 0.99 -13.30 -7.03
N GLY A 82 0.59 -12.55 -6.02
CA GLY A 82 0.00 -11.22 -6.16
C GLY A 82 -0.98 -10.87 -5.05
N VAL A 83 -1.21 -9.58 -4.89
CA VAL A 83 -2.05 -8.99 -3.84
C VAL A 83 -3.28 -8.28 -4.44
N PRO A 84 -4.33 -9.03 -4.82
CA PRO A 84 -5.53 -8.46 -5.46
C PRO A 84 -6.41 -7.67 -4.48
N SER A 85 -6.16 -7.79 -3.17
CA SER A 85 -6.83 -7.04 -2.10
C SER A 85 -6.51 -5.55 -2.12
N ILE A 86 -5.39 -5.15 -2.71
CA ILE A 86 -4.95 -3.75 -2.79
C ILE A 86 -5.62 -3.11 -4.01
N LYS A 87 -6.29 -1.98 -3.80
CA LYS A 87 -6.88 -1.20 -4.88
C LYS A 87 -5.82 -0.34 -5.58
N GLU A 88 -6.09 0.05 -6.80
CA GLU A 88 -5.19 0.89 -7.60
C GLU A 88 -4.90 2.25 -6.92
N GLU A 89 -5.90 2.85 -6.29
CA GLU A 89 -5.76 4.09 -5.50
C GLU A 89 -4.76 3.93 -4.34
N ASP A 90 -4.72 2.75 -3.73
CA ASP A 90 -3.85 2.46 -2.58
C ASP A 90 -2.44 2.07 -3.00
N VAL A 91 -2.24 1.60 -4.24
CA VAL A 91 -0.90 1.37 -4.81
C VAL A 91 -0.13 2.68 -4.88
N THR A 92 -0.78 3.77 -5.28
CA THR A 92 -0.14 5.09 -5.38
C THR A 92 0.31 5.59 -4.02
N LYS A 93 -0.50 5.39 -2.98
CA LYS A 93 -0.16 5.75 -1.59
C LYS A 93 0.97 4.86 -1.05
N ALA A 94 0.91 3.57 -1.30
CA ALA A 94 1.94 2.62 -0.90
C ALA A 94 3.28 2.87 -1.62
N ALA A 95 3.26 3.33 -2.86
CA ALA A 95 4.46 3.58 -3.67
C ALA A 95 5.41 4.60 -3.04
N VAL A 96 4.93 5.49 -2.17
CA VAL A 96 5.76 6.45 -1.41
C VAL A 96 6.70 5.72 -0.45
N HIS A 97 6.28 4.56 0.08
CA HIS A 97 7.04 3.75 1.03
C HIS A 97 7.83 2.61 0.38
N VAL A 98 7.96 2.62 -0.95
CA VAL A 98 8.66 1.58 -1.72
C VAL A 98 9.79 2.17 -2.54
N THR A 99 10.97 1.59 -2.35
CA THR A 99 12.18 1.90 -3.12
C THR A 99 12.55 0.72 -4.00
N LEU A 100 12.66 0.98 -5.31
CA LEU A 100 13.18 0.03 -6.28
C LEU A 100 14.70 0.21 -6.35
N THR A 101 15.48 -0.83 -6.09
CA THR A 101 16.93 -0.77 -6.23
C THR A 101 17.34 -0.96 -7.69
N THR A 102 18.44 -0.35 -8.11
CA THR A 102 19.02 -0.50 -9.46
C THR A 102 19.42 -1.94 -9.79
N ALA A 103 19.56 -2.79 -8.77
CA ALA A 103 19.78 -4.23 -8.91
C ALA A 103 18.50 -5.04 -9.18
N GLY A 104 17.33 -4.38 -9.31
CA GLY A 104 16.05 -5.05 -9.55
C GLY A 104 15.40 -5.65 -8.30
N GLY A 105 15.83 -5.23 -7.11
CA GLY A 105 15.20 -5.58 -5.84
C GLY A 105 14.15 -4.53 -5.42
N MET A 106 13.17 -4.95 -4.63
CA MET A 106 12.19 -4.04 -4.04
C MET A 106 12.36 -4.03 -2.52
N ARG A 107 12.42 -2.84 -1.93
CA ARG A 107 12.58 -2.66 -0.48
C ARG A 107 11.51 -1.72 0.07
N TYR A 108 10.98 -2.07 1.24
CA TYR A 108 10.17 -1.17 2.04
C TYR A 108 11.06 -0.10 2.68
N ASP A 109 10.70 1.16 2.51
CA ASP A 109 11.39 2.30 3.12
C ASP A 109 10.37 3.09 3.95
N PRO A 110 10.46 3.05 5.29
CA PRO A 110 9.61 3.87 6.13
C PRO A 110 10.04 5.33 5.98
N VAL A 111 9.44 6.06 5.05
CA VAL A 111 9.57 7.52 4.99
C VAL A 111 8.97 8.09 6.28
N GLU A 112 9.86 8.45 7.22
CA GLU A 112 9.53 9.29 8.37
C GLU A 112 9.52 10.75 7.87
N TYR A 113 8.35 11.39 7.96
CA TYR A 113 8.21 12.84 7.77
C TYR A 113 8.47 13.54 9.10
#